data_AF-M2Y2P5-F1
#
_entry.id   AF-M2Y2P5-F1
#
_cell.length_a   1.000
_cell.length_b   1.000
_cell.length_c   1.000
_cell.angle_alpha   90.00
_cell.angle_beta   90.00
_cell.angle_gamma   90.00
#
_symmetry.space_group_name_H-M   'P 1'
#
loop_
_entity.id
_entity.type
_entity.pdbx_description
1 polymer ?
#
loop_
_entity_poly.entity_id
_entity_poly.type
_entity_poly.pdbx_seq_one_letter_code
_entity_poly.pdbx_strand_id
1 'polypeptide(L)' 'MSISKAVALAEFTDPSFGGGPALLRVTIPSRTPAAWLPLVGDPALRYQCELLLGPGHALHLSNVDYAGGGLPVLDVEVI' A
#
# COMPACT_ATOMS: atom_id res chain seq x y z
N MET A 1 15.01 0.26 -7.68
CA MET A 1 13.62 0.70 -7.38
C MET A 1 12.71 -0.51 -7.42
N SER A 2 11.71 -0.61 -6.53
CA SER A 2 10.71 -1.70 -6.58
C SER A 2 9.64 -1.40 -7.62
N ILE A 3 9.28 -2.38 -8.46
CA ILE A 3 8.19 -2.28 -9.46
C ILE A 3 6.88 -1.91 -8.76
N SER A 4 6.60 -2.51 -7.60
CA SER A 4 5.39 -2.24 -6.82
C SER A 4 5.28 -0.77 -6.39
N LYS A 5 6.40 -0.11 -6.09
CA LYS A 5 6.39 1.33 -5.74
C LYS A 5 6.04 2.20 -6.96
N ALA A 6 6.55 1.85 -8.14
CA ALA A 6 6.26 2.60 -9.36
C ALA A 6 4.78 2.50 -9.76
N VAL A 7 4.20 1.31 -9.66
CA VAL A 7 2.76 1.09 -9.92
C VAL A 7 1.90 1.82 -8.89
N ALA A 8 2.23 1.70 -7.59
CA ALA A 8 1.51 2.41 -6.53
C ALA A 8 1.47 3.93 -6.75
N LEU A 9 2.58 4.51 -7.16
CA LEU A 9 2.66 5.94 -7.49
C LEU A 9 1.78 6.28 -8.71
N ALA A 10 1.93 5.54 -9.80
CA ALA A 10 1.25 5.87 -11.06
C ALA A 10 -0.27 5.69 -11.01
N GLU A 11 -0.77 4.69 -10.28
CA GLU A 11 -2.17 4.28 -10.36
C GLU A 11 -3.01 4.64 -9.12
N PHE A 12 -2.37 4.89 -7.97
CA PHE A 12 -3.10 5.08 -6.70
C PHE A 12 -2.84 6.43 -6.02
N THR A 13 -2.07 7.33 -6.65
CA THR A 13 -1.80 8.67 -6.10
C THR A 13 -2.29 9.82 -6.97
N ASP A 14 -2.88 9.53 -8.14
CA ASP A 14 -3.40 10.51 -9.09
C ASP A 14 -4.84 10.13 -9.53
N PRO A 15 -5.83 11.04 -9.46
CA PRO A 15 -5.78 12.38 -8.88
C PRO A 15 -5.69 12.36 -7.36
N SER A 16 -5.09 13.41 -6.79
CA SER A 16 -5.11 13.62 -5.36
C SER A 16 -6.54 13.96 -4.89
N PHE A 17 -7.03 13.22 -3.90
CA PHE A 17 -8.25 13.57 -3.19
C PHE A 17 -7.95 14.57 -2.06
N GLY A 18 -8.97 15.25 -1.52
CA GLY A 18 -8.80 16.27 -0.48
C GLY A 18 -7.94 15.76 0.69
N GLY A 19 -6.81 16.43 0.95
CA GLY A 19 -5.77 15.98 1.89
C GLY A 19 -4.46 15.55 1.22
N GLY A 20 -4.45 15.36 -0.10
CA GLY A 20 -3.27 14.94 -0.86
C GLY A 20 -3.07 13.41 -0.84
N PRO A 21 -2.27 12.85 -1.75
CA PRO A 21 -2.00 11.42 -1.75
C PRO A 21 -0.93 11.09 -0.70
N ALA A 22 -0.89 9.83 -0.30
CA ALA A 22 0.14 9.31 0.58
C ALA A 22 0.48 7.86 0.21
N LEU A 23 1.72 7.45 0.48
CA LEU A 23 2.12 6.06 0.38
C LEU A 23 2.15 5.43 1.77
N LEU A 24 1.67 4.19 1.87
CA LEU A 24 1.82 3.40 3.09
C LEU A 24 2.99 2.44 2.92
N ARG A 25 3.90 2.43 3.89
CA ARG A 25 4.85 1.34 4.10
C ARG A 25 4.28 0.44 5.20
N VAL A 26 3.67 -0.65 4.78
CA VAL A 26 2.88 -1.52 5.68
C VAL A 26 3.73 -2.68 6.19
N THR A 27 3.81 -2.81 7.51
CA THR A 27 4.31 -4.01 8.19
C THR A 27 3.12 -4.92 8.48
N ILE A 28 3.19 -6.16 8.00
CA ILE A 28 2.12 -7.16 8.16
C ILE A 28 2.68 -8.31 9.01
N PRO A 29 2.16 -8.54 10.22
CA PRO A 29 2.59 -9.66 11.05
C PRO A 29 2.40 -11.00 10.34
N SER A 30 3.27 -11.97 10.64
CA SER A 30 3.14 -13.32 10.10
C SER A 30 1.78 -13.93 10.45
N ARG A 31 1.21 -14.72 9.54
CA ARG A 31 -0.11 -15.38 9.69
C ARG A 31 -1.32 -14.42 9.70
N THR A 32 -1.12 -13.14 9.41
CA THR A 32 -2.24 -12.23 9.11
C THR A 32 -3.04 -12.76 7.93
N PRO A 33 -4.37 -12.94 8.04
CA PRO A 33 -5.21 -13.38 6.93
C PRO A 33 -5.14 -12.42 5.74
N ALA A 34 -4.56 -12.90 4.64
CA ALA A 34 -4.38 -12.14 3.41
C ALA A 34 -4.48 -13.03 2.19
N ALA A 35 -4.90 -12.46 1.05
CA ALA A 35 -4.91 -13.09 -0.26
C ALA A 35 -3.92 -12.39 -1.19
N TRP A 36 -3.05 -13.18 -1.83
CA TRP A 36 -2.13 -12.70 -2.84
C TRP A 36 -2.78 -12.76 -4.23
N LEU A 37 -3.30 -11.62 -4.69
CA LEU A 37 -4.16 -11.57 -5.86
C LEU A 37 -3.47 -11.83 -7.20
N PRO A 38 -2.14 -11.67 -7.39
CA PRO A 38 -1.50 -12.11 -8.62
C PRO A 38 -1.71 -13.59 -8.98
N LEU A 39 -2.00 -14.45 -7.99
CA LEU A 39 -2.24 -15.88 -8.22
C LEU A 39 -3.72 -16.23 -8.43
N VAL A 40 -4.65 -15.42 -7.93
CA VAL A 40 -6.08 -15.78 -7.85
C VAL A 40 -7.03 -14.72 -8.42
N GLY A 41 -6.55 -13.51 -8.69
CA GLY A 41 -7.30 -12.39 -9.25
C GLY A 41 -7.21 -12.30 -10.77
N ASP A 42 -7.56 -11.13 -11.32
CA ASP A 42 -7.53 -10.88 -12.76
C ASP A 42 -6.09 -11.00 -13.31
N PRO A 43 -5.83 -11.89 -14.28
CA PRO A 43 -4.53 -12.01 -14.93
C PRO A 43 -3.99 -10.69 -15.51
N ALA A 44 -4.86 -9.77 -15.95
CA ALA A 44 -4.47 -8.48 -16.49
C ALA A 44 -3.88 -7.53 -15.44
N LEU A 45 -4.22 -7.73 -14.15
CA LEU A 45 -3.80 -6.88 -13.03
C LEU A 45 -2.63 -7.46 -12.22
N ARG A 46 -2.07 -8.61 -12.62
CA ARG A 46 -0.98 -9.29 -11.89
C ARG A 46 0.22 -8.39 -11.58
N TYR A 47 0.50 -7.44 -12.46
CA TYR A 47 1.61 -6.51 -12.33
C TYR A 47 1.47 -5.55 -11.14
N GLN A 48 0.23 -5.33 -10.65
CA GLN A 48 -0.02 -4.51 -9.47
C GLN A 48 0.49 -5.16 -8.19
N CYS A 49 0.71 -6.49 -8.20
CA CYS A 49 1.22 -7.21 -7.04
C CYS A 49 0.34 -6.99 -5.80
N GLU A 50 -0.99 -7.01 -5.99
CA GLU A 50 -1.96 -6.67 -4.95
C GLU A 50 -2.00 -7.73 -3.84
N LEU A 51 -1.94 -7.27 -2.59
CA LEU A 51 -2.16 -8.06 -1.39
C LEU A 51 -3.43 -7.57 -0.69
N LEU A 52 -4.45 -8.43 -0.66
CA LEU A 52 -5.74 -8.11 -0.05
C LEU A 52 -5.78 -8.63 1.39
N LEU A 53 -5.94 -7.73 2.36
CA LEU A 53 -6.17 -8.11 3.77
C LEU A 53 -7.65 -8.39 4.02
N GLY A 54 -7.96 -9.34 4.91
CA GLY A 54 -9.33 -9.57 5.37
C GLY A 54 -9.93 -8.33 6.06
N PRO A 55 -11.26 -8.24 6.19
CA PRO A 55 -11.89 -7.13 6.92
C PRO A 55 -11.59 -7.21 8.43
N GLY A 56 -11.66 -6.07 9.12
CA GLY A 56 -11.60 -5.99 10.58
C GLY A 56 -10.21 -5.72 11.17
N HIS A 57 -9.16 -5.64 10.35
CA HIS A 57 -7.84 -5.19 10.79
C HIS A 57 -7.85 -3.68 11.09
N ALA A 58 -7.05 -3.27 12.07
CA ALA A 58 -6.73 -1.86 12.29
C ALA A 58 -5.28 -1.56 11.86
N LEU A 59 -4.98 -0.28 11.63
CA LEU A 59 -3.65 0.19 11.28
C LEU A 59 -3.12 1.08 12.40
N HIS A 60 -1.96 0.72 12.95
CA HIS A 60 -1.22 1.57 13.87
C HIS A 60 -0.18 2.39 13.09
N LEU A 61 -0.34 3.72 13.09
CA LEU A 61 0.60 4.64 12.46
C LEU A 61 1.77 4.92 13.42
N SER A 62 2.98 4.54 13.00
CA SER A 62 4.18 4.69 13.83
C SER A 62 5.05 5.88 13.45
N ASN A 63 5.06 6.26 12.16
CA ASN A 63 5.88 7.36 11.66
C ASN A 63 5.32 7.95 10.35
N VAL A 64 5.67 9.21 10.07
CA VAL A 64 5.38 9.89 8.80
C VAL A 64 6.66 10.56 8.29
N ASP A 65 7.12 10.15 7.11
CA ASP A 65 8.29 10.70 6.42
C ASP A 65 7.86 11.62 5.27
N TYR A 66 8.32 12.87 5.32
CA TYR A 66 8.06 13.93 4.33
C TYR A 66 9.29 14.27 3.47
N ALA A 67 10.29 13.40 3.41
CA ALA A 67 11.59 13.66 2.77
C ALA A 67 11.48 14.48 1.46
N GLY A 68 11.94 15.74 1.53
CA GLY A 68 12.17 16.60 0.36
C GLY A 68 10.93 17.18 -0.34
N GLY A 69 9.75 17.18 0.28
CA GLY A 69 8.53 17.75 -0.34
C GLY A 69 7.83 16.86 -1.35
N GLY A 70 8.20 15.56 -1.37
CA GLY A 70 7.47 14.52 -2.12
C GLY A 70 6.21 14.03 -1.40
N LEU A 71 5.59 12.98 -1.94
CA LEU A 71 4.46 12.31 -1.31
C LEU A 71 4.86 11.78 0.08
N PRO A 72 4.06 12.05 1.13
CA PRO A 72 4.34 11.52 2.46
C PRO A 72 4.31 9.99 2.42
N VAL A 73 5.27 9.38 3.12
CA VAL A 73 5.32 7.94 3.34
C VAL A 73 5.00 7.66 4.81
N LEU A 74 3.92 6.93 5.06
CA LEU A 74 3.45 6.58 6.39
C LEU A 74 3.90 5.16 6.71
N ASP A 75 4.68 4.99 7.78
CA ASP A 75 5.03 3.66 8.28
C ASP A 75 3.89 3.17 9.20
N VAL A 76 3.19 2.12 8.76
CA VAL A 76 2.02 1.57 9.45
C VAL A 76 2.21 0.09 9.75
N GLU A 77 1.60 -0.38 10.83
CA GLU A 77 1.54 -1.80 11.20
C GLU A 77 0.08 -2.27 11.24
N VAL A 78 -0.17 -3.48 10.73
CA VAL A 78 -1.47 -4.15 10.84
C VAL A 78 -1.61 -4.77 12.23
N ILE A 79 -2.71 -4.43 12.94
CA ILE A 79 -3.06 -4.95 14.26
C ILE A 79 -4.46 -5.57 14.30
#